data_AF-A0A2G6UMQ3-F1
#
_entry.id   AF-A0A2G6UMQ3-F1
#
_cell.length_a   1.000
_cell.length_b   1.000
_cell.length_c   1.000
_cell.angle_alpha   90.00
_cell.angle_beta   90.00
_cell.angle_gamma   90.00
#
_symmetry.space_group_name_H-M   'P 1'
#
loop_
_entity.id
_entity.type
_entity.pdbx_description
1 polymer ?
#
loop_
_entity_poly.entity_id
_entity_poly.type
_entity_poly.pdbx_seq_one_letter_code
_entity_poly.pdbx_strand_id
1 'polypeptide(L)' 'MKEKTIVFTHSSGLRSYDFPESEIEEVRRILDKCLKGELHAMTHTDEQGNNSIYPSVYLQNCHILIRDKTEIHIY' A
#
# COMPACT_ATOMS: atom_id res chain seq x y z
N MET A 1 -8.60 15.17 -6.36
CA MET A 1 -9.06 13.77 -6.29
C MET A 1 -8.83 13.30 -4.86
N LYS A 2 -9.71 12.52 -4.26
CA LYS A 2 -9.42 11.95 -2.94
C LYS A 2 -8.38 10.85 -3.13
N GLU A 3 -7.24 11.03 -2.49
CA GLU A 3 -6.18 10.04 -2.45
C GLU A 3 -6.17 9.42 -1.06
N LYS A 4 -5.81 8.15 -0.97
CA LYS A 4 -5.56 7.50 0.30
C LYS A 4 -4.12 7.02 0.32
N THR A 5 -3.48 7.22 1.47
CA THR A 5 -2.12 6.79 1.70
C THR A 5 -2.14 5.45 2.42
N ILE A 6 -1.47 4.45 1.85
CA ILE A 6 -1.23 3.16 2.48
C ILE A 6 0.18 3.16 3.05
N VAL A 7 0.27 2.98 4.36
CA VAL A 7 1.52 2.95 5.12
C VAL A 7 1.82 1.52 5.53
N PHE A 8 2.97 1.03 5.09
CA PHE A 8 3.56 -0.26 5.45
C PHE A 8 4.69 -0.01 6.46
N THR A 9 4.49 -0.44 7.70
CA THR A 9 5.52 -0.35 8.74
C THR A 9 6.13 -1.72 8.96
N HIS A 10 7.39 -1.89 8.55
CA HIS A 10 8.19 -3.08 8.81
C HIS A 10 9.27 -2.78 9.86
N SER A 11 9.83 -3.80 10.50
CA SER A 11 10.99 -3.64 11.41
C SER A 11 12.18 -2.96 10.74
N SER A 12 12.30 -3.07 9.41
CA SER A 12 13.36 -2.46 8.60
C SER A 12 13.08 -1.01 8.19
N GLY A 13 11.87 -0.48 8.43
CA GLY A 13 11.50 0.88 8.07
C GLY A 13 10.04 1.06 7.68
N LEU A 14 9.68 2.32 7.45
CA LEU A 14 8.33 2.73 7.04
C LEU A 14 8.33 3.05 5.55
N ARG A 15 7.33 2.54 4.82
CA ARG A 15 7.05 2.90 3.42
C ARG A 15 5.62 3.37 3.30
N SER A 16 5.38 4.43 2.55
CA SER A 16 4.05 4.97 2.29
C SER A 16 3.84 5.14 0.79
N TYR A 17 2.64 4.80 0.32
CA TYR A 17 2.24 4.91 -1.07
C TYR A 17 0.88 5.57 -1.15
N ASP A 18 0.76 6.53 -2.06
CA ASP A 18 -0.50 7.17 -2.35
C ASP A 18 -1.19 6.43 -3.49
N PHE A 19 -2.46 6.12 -3.29
CA PHE A 19 -3.30 5.53 -4.32
C PHE A 19 -4.55 6.40 -4.49
N PRO A 20 -5.07 6.52 -5.72
CA PRO A 20 -6.37 7.14 -5.92
C PRO A 20 -7.45 6.34 -5.21
N GLU A 21 -8.45 7.01 -4.64
CA GLU A 21 -9.54 6.36 -3.88
C GLU A 21 -10.25 5.26 -4.69
N SER A 22 -10.35 5.42 -6.01
CA SER A 22 -10.93 4.41 -6.91
C SER A 22 -10.19 3.08 -6.94
N GLU A 23 -8.88 3.07 -6.68
CA GLU A 23 -8.05 1.86 -6.71
C GLU A 23 -7.88 1.22 -5.31
N ILE A 24 -8.29 1.90 -4.25
CA ILE A 24 -8.08 1.43 -2.88
C ILE A 24 -8.81 0.13 -2.59
N GLU A 25 -10.03 -0.06 -3.12
CA GLU A 25 -10.74 -1.33 -2.94
C GLU A 25 -10.00 -2.50 -3.59
N GLU A 26 -9.40 -2.27 -4.77
CA GLU A 26 -8.62 -3.28 -5.47
C GLU A 26 -7.34 -3.61 -4.71
N VAL A 27 -6.59 -2.58 -4.29
CA VAL A 27 -5.39 -2.74 -3.47
C VAL A 27 -5.71 -3.48 -2.17
N ARG A 28 -6.83 -3.17 -1.51
CA ARG A 28 -7.26 -3.85 -0.29
C ARG A 28 -7.56 -5.33 -0.53
N ARG A 29 -8.18 -5.69 -1.66
CA ARG A 29 -8.40 -7.11 -2.03
C ARG A 29 -7.10 -7.84 -2.30
N ILE A 30 -6.15 -7.21 -2.99
CA ILE A 30 -4.82 -7.78 -3.27
C ILE A 30 -4.07 -7.99 -1.96
N LEU A 31 -4.06 -7.00 -1.07
CA LEU A 31 -3.46 -7.09 0.25
C LEU A 31 -4.09 -8.20 1.09
N ASP A 32 -5.41 -8.33 1.11
CA ASP A 32 -6.11 -9.39 1.84
C ASP A 32 -5.68 -10.79 1.35
N LYS A 33 -5.57 -10.99 0.02
CA LYS A 33 -5.04 -12.22 -0.58
C LYS A 33 -3.58 -12.46 -0.23
N CYS A 34 -2.73 -11.43 -0.22
CA CYS A 34 -1.34 -11.54 0.23
C CYS A 34 -1.25 -11.95 1.70
N LEU A 35 -2.07 -11.34 2.57
CA LEU A 35 -2.08 -11.64 3.99
C LEU A 35 -2.59 -13.07 4.28
N LYS A 36 -3.55 -13.56 3.48
CA LYS A 36 -4.03 -14.95 3.54
C LYS A 36 -3.10 -15.98 2.91
N GLY A 37 -2.02 -15.54 2.25
CA GLY A 37 -1.09 -16.43 1.54
C GLY A 37 -1.64 -16.96 0.21
N GLU A 38 -2.74 -16.40 -0.30
CA GLU A 38 -3.32 -16.74 -1.60
C GLU A 38 -2.57 -16.06 -2.75
N LEU A 39 -1.89 -14.94 -2.49
CA LEU A 39 -1.06 -14.22 -3.44
C LEU A 39 0.38 -14.13 -2.93
N HIS A 40 1.36 -14.37 -3.81
CA HIS A 40 2.78 -14.42 -3.45
C HIS A 40 3.43 -13.03 -3.35
N ALA A 41 2.91 -12.05 -4.08
CA ALA A 41 3.39 -10.67 -4.04
C ALA A 41 2.33 -9.71 -4.59
N MET A 42 2.35 -8.47 -4.10
CA MET A 42 1.66 -7.34 -4.72
C MET A 42 2.66 -6.61 -5.61
N THR A 43 2.26 -6.31 -6.85
CA THR A 43 3.03 -5.44 -7.74
C THR A 43 2.29 -4.12 -7.88
N HIS A 44 3.02 -3.02 -7.75
CA HIS A 44 2.49 -1.68 -7.97
C HIS A 44 3.39 -0.95 -8.96
N THR A 45 2.78 -0.36 -9.98
CA THR A 45 3.46 0.50 -10.95
C THR A 45 3.09 1.93 -10.63
N ASP A 46 4.09 2.73 -10.28
CA ASP A 46 3.92 4.16 -10.02
C ASP A 46 3.69 4.94 -11.34
N GLU A 47 3.25 6.20 -11.27
CA GLU A 47 3.06 7.09 -12.43
C GLU A 47 4.34 7.26 -13.27
N GLN A 48 5.51 7.09 -12.66
CA GLN A 48 6.80 7.10 -13.37
C GLN A 48 7.11 5.78 -14.12
N GLY A 49 6.22 4.79 -14.10
CA GLY A 49 6.42 3.47 -14.71
C GLY A 49 7.33 2.54 -13.88
N ASN A 50 7.66 2.94 -12.64
CA ASN A 50 8.50 2.15 -11.76
C ASN A 50 7.70 1.01 -11.12
N ASN A 51 8.10 -0.23 -11.40
CA ASN A 51 7.48 -1.41 -10.82
C ASN A 51 8.09 -1.71 -9.45
N SER A 52 7.27 -1.62 -8.41
CA SER A 52 7.59 -2.05 -7.06
C SER A 52 6.91 -3.38 -6.75
N ILE A 53 7.68 -4.35 -6.28
CA ILE A 53 7.19 -5.69 -5.91
C ILE A 53 7.27 -5.83 -4.38
N TYR A 54 6.14 -6.17 -3.76
CA TYR A 54 6.02 -6.41 -2.33
C TYR A 54 5.68 -7.88 -2.09
N PRO A 55 6.65 -8.70 -1.63
CA PRO A 55 6.40 -10.09 -1.30
C PRO A 55 5.32 -10.21 -0.22
N SER A 56 4.44 -11.21 -0.33
CA SER A 56 3.41 -11.46 0.68
C SER A 56 4.00 -11.71 2.06
N VAL A 57 5.14 -12.40 2.14
CA VAL A 57 5.89 -12.62 3.38
C VAL A 57 6.30 -11.29 4.01
N TYR A 58 6.72 -10.30 3.21
CA TYR A 58 7.04 -8.97 3.73
C TYR A 58 5.78 -8.27 4.25
N LEU A 59 4.69 -8.30 3.47
CA LEU A 59 3.41 -7.67 3.82
C LEU A 59 2.78 -8.28 5.07
N GLN A 60 2.87 -9.59 5.26
CA GLN A 60 2.41 -10.31 6.45
C GLN A 60 3.18 -9.91 7.73
N ASN A 61 4.43 -9.47 7.57
CA ASN A 61 5.25 -8.97 8.66
C ASN A 61 5.19 -7.44 8.81
N CYS A 62 4.35 -6.76 8.02
CA CYS A 62 4.15 -5.32 8.12
C CYS A 62 2.88 -5.00 8.92
N HIS A 63 2.94 -3.91 9.67
CA HIS A 63 1.74 -3.23 10.11
C HIS A 63 1.24 -2.32 8.97
N ILE A 64 0.04 -2.62 8.45
CA ILE A 64 -0.54 -1.94 7.28
C ILE A 64 -1.64 -1.00 7.75
N LEU A 65 -1.54 0.28 7.40
CA LEU A 65 -2.51 1.32 7.72
C LEU A 65 -2.95 2.02 6.44
N ILE A 66 -4.26 2.10 6.22
CA ILE A 66 -4.84 2.93 5.14
C ILE A 66 -5.40 4.19 5.80
N ARG A 67 -4.92 5.36 5.39
CA ARG A 67 -5.38 6.65 5.88
C ARG A 67 -5.83 7.51 4.72
N ASP A 68 -6.81 8.36 4.94
CA ASP A 68 -7.09 9.45 4.02
C ASP A 68 -5.85 10.34 3.94
N LYS A 69 -5.43 10.69 2.71
CA LYS A 69 -4.39 11.70 2.49
C LYS A 69 -5.01 13.02 2.92
N THR A 70 -4.92 13.29 4.22
CA THR A 70 -5.22 14.60 4.76
C THR A 70 -4.09 15.45 4.25
N GLU A 71 -4.39 16.32 3.27
CA GLU A 71 -3.51 17.43 2.93
C GLU A 71 -3.13 18.06 4.27
N ILE A 72 -1.89 17.85 4.70
CA ILE A 72 -1.35 18.52 5.86
C ILE A 72 -1.17 19.96 5.39
N HIS A 73 -2.24 20.76 5.44
CA HIS A 73 -2.12 22.20 5.45
C HIS A 73 -1.40 22.56 6.75
N ILE A 74 -0.08 22.60 6.65
CA ILE A 74 0.77 23.27 7.62
C ILE A 74 0.49 24.77 7.43
N TYR A 75 -0.33 25.35 8.30
CA TYR A 75 -0.49 26.79 8.45
C TYR A 75 0.69 27.38 9.22
#